data_AF-A0A537D4D9-F1
#
_entry.id   AF-A0A537D4D9-F1
#
_cell.length_a   1.000
_cell.length_b   1.000
_cell.length_c   1.000
_cell.angle_alpha   90.00
_cell.angle_beta   90.00
_cell.angle_gamma   90.00
#
_symmetry.space_group_name_H-M   'P 1'
#
loop_
_entity.id
_entity.type
_entity.pdbx_description
1 polymer ?
#
loop_
_entity_poly.entity_id
_entity_poly.type
_entity_poly.pdbx_seq_one_letter_code
_entity_poly.pdbx_strand_id
1 'polypeptide(L)'
;MVFSLENRFVWLLGYLLAYIASSGLLMVANTTVFGLGDPKFGAGGWILYWPLWGAFYLPPFFAASFFAEAWWRSSPRRLFHFFAVTLVVYLAAMEISFTLDILIPTLAVEVGILCVATVVFARKWFRK
;
A
#
# COMPACT_ATOMS: atom_id res chain seq x y z
N MET A 1 6.36 -26.35 2.20
CA MET A 1 6.88 -25.93 0.89
C MET A 1 7.91 -24.84 1.16
N VAL A 2 9.19 -25.06 0.84
CA VAL A 2 10.24 -24.06 1.06
C VAL A 2 10.22 -23.12 -0.15
N PHE A 3 10.00 -21.83 0.07
CA PHE A 3 10.02 -20.82 -1.00
C PHE A 3 11.46 -20.62 -1.51
N SER A 4 11.70 -20.95 -2.79
CA SER A 4 12.93 -20.59 -3.52
C SER A 4 13.05 -19.07 -3.66
N LEU A 5 14.26 -18.56 -3.92
CA LEU A 5 14.49 -17.12 -4.16
C LEU A 5 13.63 -16.58 -5.31
N GLU A 6 13.46 -17.36 -6.38
CA GLU A 6 12.60 -17.04 -7.51
C GLU A 6 11.15 -16.82 -7.08
N ASN A 7 10.61 -17.69 -6.22
CA ASN A 7 9.25 -17.52 -5.72
C ASN A 7 9.11 -16.22 -4.91
N ARG A 8 10.11 -15.86 -4.09
CA ARG A 8 10.08 -14.61 -3.30
C ARG A 8 10.00 -13.38 -4.19
N PHE A 9 10.82 -13.34 -5.24
CA PHE A 9 10.81 -12.25 -6.20
C PHE A 9 9.45 -12.12 -6.88
N VAL A 10 8.84 -13.23 -7.32
CA VAL A 10 7.51 -13.22 -7.93
C VAL A 10 6.44 -12.67 -6.98
N TRP A 11 6.47 -13.04 -5.69
CA TRP A 11 5.52 -12.52 -4.70
C TRP A 11 5.69 -11.02 -4.44
N LEU A 12 6.92 -10.55 -4.27
CA LEU A 12 7.20 -9.14 -4.04
C LEU A 12 6.89 -8.29 -5.28
N LEU A 13 7.22 -8.79 -6.47
CA LEU A 13 6.87 -8.14 -7.73
C LEU A 13 5.35 -8.09 -7.92
N GLY A 14 4.64 -9.20 -7.67
CA GLY A 14 3.19 -9.23 -7.73
C GLY A 14 2.55 -8.25 -6.75
N TYR A 15 3.07 -8.16 -5.53
CA TYR A 15 2.61 -7.20 -4.53
C TYR A 15 2.88 -5.75 -4.95
N LEU A 16 4.06 -5.45 -5.49
CA LEU A 16 4.42 -4.14 -6.01
C LEU A 16 3.51 -3.73 -7.18
N LEU A 17 3.31 -4.62 -8.16
CA LEU A 17 2.44 -4.36 -9.30
C LEU A 17 0.99 -4.14 -8.86
N ALA A 18 0.50 -4.93 -7.90
CA ALA A 18 -0.82 -4.74 -7.32
C ALA A 18 -0.93 -3.36 -6.62
N TYR A 19 0.09 -2.96 -5.86
CA TYR A 19 0.15 -1.65 -5.22
C TYR A 19 0.14 -0.49 -6.24
N ILE A 20 1.02 -0.55 -7.25
CA ILE A 20 1.12 0.47 -8.30
C ILE A 20 -0.20 0.59 -9.07
N ALA A 21 -0.77 -0.54 -9.50
CA ALA A 21 -2.01 -0.56 -10.25
C ALA A 21 -3.20 -0.05 -9.42
N SER A 22 -3.35 -0.51 -8.19
CA SER A 22 -4.49 -0.13 -7.34
C SER A 22 -4.41 1.33 -6.86
N SER A 23 -3.23 1.84 -6.49
CA SER A 23 -3.05 3.27 -6.17
C SER A 23 -3.29 4.16 -7.39
N GLY A 24 -2.89 3.71 -8.58
CA GLY A 24 -3.18 4.41 -9.83
C GLY A 24 -4.67 4.47 -10.13
N LEU A 25 -5.35 3.33 -10.04
CA LEU A 25 -6.81 3.24 -10.20
C LEU A 25 -7.55 4.11 -9.17
N LEU A 26 -7.09 4.14 -7.92
CA LEU A 26 -7.65 5.00 -6.88
C LEU A 26 -7.55 6.47 -7.26
N MET A 27 -6.37 6.94 -7.68
CA MET A 27 -6.19 8.35 -8.07
C MET A 27 -6.95 8.70 -9.34
N VAL A 28 -7.03 7.79 -10.32
CA VAL A 28 -7.87 7.97 -11.51
C VAL A 28 -9.33 8.12 -11.10
N ALA A 29 -9.84 7.27 -10.19
CA ALA A 29 -11.20 7.38 -9.68
C ALA A 29 -11.42 8.73 -8.97
N ASN A 30 -10.52 9.11 -8.08
CA ASN A 30 -10.63 10.33 -7.29
C ASN A 30 -10.67 11.59 -8.16
N THR A 31 -9.79 11.70 -9.16
CA THR A 31 -9.74 12.92 -9.98
C THR A 31 -10.71 12.90 -11.15
N THR A 32 -10.90 11.74 -11.79
CA THR A 32 -11.67 11.65 -13.05
C THR A 32 -13.14 11.39 -12.80
N VAL A 33 -13.47 10.58 -11.80
CA VAL A 33 -14.86 10.17 -11.51
C VAL A 33 -15.45 11.05 -10.41
N PHE A 34 -14.73 11.24 -9.30
CA PHE A 34 -15.25 11.99 -8.15
C PHE A 34 -14.90 13.48 -8.15
N GLY A 35 -13.95 13.91 -8.99
CA GLY A 35 -13.55 15.32 -9.09
C GLY A 35 -12.89 15.86 -7.81
N LEU A 36 -12.28 15.00 -6.99
CA LEU A 36 -11.68 15.32 -5.69
C LEU A 36 -10.26 15.92 -5.80
N GLY A 37 -9.74 16.11 -7.02
CA GLY A 37 -8.43 16.74 -7.24
C GLY A 37 -8.48 18.28 -7.26
N ASP A 38 -7.32 18.92 -7.28
CA ASP A 38 -7.23 20.38 -7.46
C ASP A 38 -7.90 20.78 -8.80
N PRO A 39 -8.85 21.73 -8.77
CA PRO A 39 -9.57 22.20 -9.95
C PRO A 39 -8.67 22.60 -11.11
N LYS A 40 -7.43 23.07 -10.84
CA LYS A 40 -6.48 23.49 -11.89
C LYS A 40 -6.00 22.33 -12.77
N PHE A 41 -6.06 21.09 -12.28
CA PHE A 41 -5.64 19.91 -13.03
C PHE A 41 -6.82 19.13 -13.63
N GLY A 42 -8.05 19.43 -13.19
CA GLY A 42 -9.27 18.77 -13.63
C GLY A 42 -9.16 17.23 -13.59
N ALA A 43 -9.78 16.57 -14.56
CA ALA A 43 -9.76 15.11 -14.68
C ALA A 43 -8.35 14.53 -14.87
N GLY A 44 -7.37 15.32 -15.33
CA GLY A 44 -5.98 14.89 -15.54
C GLY A 44 -5.12 14.87 -14.27
N GLY A 45 -5.65 15.31 -13.13
CA GLY A 45 -4.90 15.41 -11.87
C GLY A 45 -4.23 14.11 -11.42
N TRP A 46 -4.79 12.94 -11.78
CA TRP A 46 -4.23 11.64 -11.41
C TRP A 46 -2.77 11.46 -11.86
N ILE A 47 -2.35 12.09 -12.95
CA ILE A 47 -0.96 12.01 -13.45
C ILE A 47 0.03 12.55 -12.41
N LEU A 48 -0.38 13.57 -11.64
CA LEU A 48 0.43 14.16 -10.57
C LEU A 48 0.17 13.46 -9.23
N TYR A 49 -1.10 13.22 -8.90
CA TYR A 49 -1.45 12.67 -7.60
C TYR A 49 -1.04 11.22 -7.42
N TRP A 50 -1.09 10.41 -8.49
CA TRP A 50 -0.66 9.02 -8.44
C TRP A 50 0.78 8.83 -7.98
N PRO A 51 1.80 9.42 -8.64
CA PRO A 51 3.18 9.26 -8.16
C PRO A 51 3.40 9.90 -6.79
N LEU A 52 2.72 11.01 -6.47
CA LEU A 52 2.90 11.70 -5.20
C LEU A 52 2.33 10.90 -4.02
N TRP A 53 1.02 10.60 -4.06
CA TRP A 53 0.34 9.82 -3.03
C TRP A 53 0.84 8.38 -3.01
N GLY A 54 1.08 7.79 -4.18
CA GLY A 54 1.70 6.48 -4.30
C GLY A 54 3.09 6.42 -3.67
N ALA A 55 3.89 7.49 -3.71
CA ALA A 55 5.19 7.51 -3.04
C ALA A 55 5.08 7.62 -1.50
N PHE A 56 4.14 8.42 -0.98
CA PHE A 56 3.98 8.62 0.46
C PHE A 56 3.63 7.34 1.23
N TYR A 57 2.95 6.38 0.60
CA TYR A 57 2.58 5.10 1.21
C TYR A 57 3.57 3.95 0.90
N LEU A 58 4.71 4.24 0.24
CA LEU A 58 5.78 3.25 0.07
C LEU A 58 6.41 2.76 1.39
N PRO A 59 6.61 3.59 2.44
CA PRO A 59 7.19 3.11 3.69
C PRO A 59 6.45 1.92 4.33
N PRO A 60 5.11 1.94 4.52
CA PRO A 60 4.41 0.78 5.06
C PRO A 60 4.37 -0.40 4.06
N PHE A 61 4.38 -0.14 2.75
CA PHE A 61 4.57 -1.19 1.74
C PHE A 61 5.91 -1.92 1.91
N PHE A 62 7.02 -1.19 2.06
CA PHE A 62 8.33 -1.78 2.30
C PHE A 62 8.42 -2.48 3.64
N ALA A 63 7.77 -1.94 4.68
CA ALA A 63 7.64 -2.65 5.95
C ALA A 63 6.96 -4.01 5.76
N ALA A 64 5.82 -4.07 5.07
CA ALA A 64 5.13 -5.34 4.81
C ALA A 64 6.02 -6.33 4.05
N SER A 65 6.74 -5.86 3.03
CA SER A 65 7.64 -6.67 2.21
C SER A 65 8.80 -7.24 3.03
N PHE A 66 9.54 -6.38 3.74
CA PHE A 66 10.67 -6.77 4.59
C PHE A 66 10.25 -7.75 5.68
N PHE A 67 9.12 -7.49 6.32
CA PHE A 67 8.62 -8.37 7.37
C PHE A 67 8.12 -9.70 6.77
N ALA A 68 7.42 -9.72 5.65
CA ALA A 68 7.02 -10.97 5.00
C ALA A 68 8.22 -11.89 4.69
N GLU A 69 9.39 -11.35 4.33
CA GLU A 69 10.60 -12.14 4.10
C GLU A 69 11.00 -13.00 5.30
N ALA A 70 10.88 -12.47 6.53
CA ALA A 70 11.19 -13.20 7.75
C ALA A 70 10.27 -14.40 7.98
N TRP A 71 9.10 -14.45 7.34
CA TRP A 71 8.08 -15.49 7.50
C TRP A 71 7.70 -16.21 6.20
N TRP A 72 8.55 -16.14 5.16
CA TRP A 72 8.37 -16.86 3.90
C TRP A 72 8.30 -18.38 4.00
N ARG A 73 8.63 -18.97 5.14
CA ARG A 73 8.38 -20.41 5.37
C ARG A 73 6.90 -20.73 5.67
N SER A 74 6.06 -19.71 5.82
CA SER A 74 4.61 -19.84 6.03
C SER A 74 3.88 -20.34 4.79
N SER A 75 2.61 -20.73 4.93
CA SER A 75 1.81 -21.19 3.79
C SER A 75 1.50 -20.07 2.79
N PRO A 76 1.47 -20.34 1.47
CA PRO A 76 1.16 -19.34 0.44
C PRO A 76 -0.15 -18.59 0.70
N ARG A 77 -1.18 -19.30 1.20
CA ARG A 77 -2.46 -18.70 1.58
C ARG A 77 -2.29 -17.60 2.64
N ARG A 78 -1.47 -17.82 3.67
CA ARG A 78 -1.26 -16.83 4.75
C ARG A 78 -0.51 -15.60 4.26
N LEU A 79 0.45 -15.79 3.36
CA LEU A 79 1.22 -14.73 2.71
C LEU A 79 0.33 -13.85 1.83
N PHE A 80 -0.50 -14.49 1.00
CA PHE A 80 -1.48 -13.80 0.17
C PHE A 80 -2.45 -12.95 1.01
N HIS A 81 -3.05 -13.54 2.06
CA HIS A 81 -3.96 -12.80 2.93
C HIS A 81 -3.27 -11.64 3.64
N PHE A 82 -2.03 -11.84 4.10
CA PHE A 82 -1.27 -10.76 4.73
C PHE A 82 -1.09 -9.57 3.78
N PHE A 83 -0.61 -9.81 2.56
CA PHE A 83 -0.43 -8.75 1.57
C PHE A 83 -1.74 -8.11 1.09
N ALA A 84 -2.79 -8.92 0.92
CA ALA A 84 -4.09 -8.41 0.53
C ALA A 84 -4.66 -7.47 1.61
N VAL A 85 -4.57 -7.86 2.88
CA VAL A 85 -5.03 -7.03 4.01
C VAL A 85 -4.21 -5.75 4.12
N THR A 86 -2.88 -5.83 4.07
CA THR A 86 -2.05 -4.62 4.15
C THR A 86 -2.31 -3.69 2.98
N LEU A 87 -2.46 -4.22 1.75
CA LEU A 87 -2.79 -3.41 0.57
C LEU A 87 -4.10 -2.67 0.74
N VAL A 88 -5.17 -3.37 1.14
CA VAL A 88 -6.50 -2.77 1.33
C VAL A 88 -6.45 -1.67 2.38
N VAL A 89 -5.74 -1.89 3.49
CA VAL A 89 -5.59 -0.88 4.54
C VAL A 89 -4.85 0.35 4.03
N TYR A 90 -3.80 0.17 3.22
CA TYR A 90 -3.05 1.31 2.66
C TYR A 90 -3.87 2.11 1.66
N LEU A 91 -4.62 1.43 0.78
CA LEU A 91 -5.51 2.10 -0.16
C LEU A 91 -6.64 2.84 0.55
N ALA A 92 -7.22 2.25 1.61
CA ALA A 92 -8.24 2.92 2.41
C ALA A 92 -7.69 4.15 3.13
N ALA A 93 -6.49 4.06 3.72
CA ALA A 93 -5.84 5.20 4.35
C ALA A 93 -5.51 6.29 3.32
N MET A 94 -4.96 5.91 2.17
CA MET A 94 -4.68 6.83 1.06
C MET A 94 -5.95 7.54 0.58
N GLU A 95 -7.06 6.83 0.45
CA GLU A 95 -8.36 7.39 0.05
C GLU A 95 -8.87 8.42 1.06
N ILE A 96 -8.86 8.06 2.35
CA ILE A 96 -9.31 8.93 3.44
C ILE A 96 -8.45 10.19 3.48
N SER A 97 -7.13 10.03 3.45
CA SER A 97 -6.18 11.13 3.53
C SER A 97 -6.22 12.05 2.32
N PHE A 98 -6.43 11.48 1.12
CA PHE A 98 -6.65 12.25 -0.10
C PHE A 98 -7.95 13.05 -0.01
N THR A 99 -9.05 12.41 0.39
CA THR A 99 -10.37 13.05 0.47
C THR A 99 -10.42 14.15 1.53
N LEU A 100 -9.71 13.97 2.64
CA LEU A 100 -9.63 14.94 3.73
C LEU A 100 -8.58 16.04 3.48
N ASP A 101 -7.83 15.96 2.38
CA ASP A 101 -6.73 16.88 2.04
C ASP A 101 -5.81 17.16 3.24
N ILE A 102 -5.34 16.08 3.88
CA ILE A 102 -4.58 16.23 5.12
C ILE A 102 -3.20 16.85 4.88
N LEU A 103 -2.76 17.68 5.83
CA LEU A 103 -1.44 18.29 5.79
C LEU A 103 -0.32 17.24 5.89
N ILE A 104 0.82 17.53 5.25
CA ILE A 104 2.00 16.64 5.22
C ILE A 104 2.44 16.15 6.62
N PRO A 105 2.47 16.96 7.69
CA PRO A 105 2.82 16.47 9.03
C PRO A 105 1.84 15.40 9.54
N THR A 106 0.54 15.56 9.27
CA THR A 106 -0.50 14.58 9.63
C THR A 106 -0.32 13.30 8.83
N LEU A 107 -0.03 13.42 7.53
CA LEU A 107 0.27 12.30 6.66
C LEU A 107 1.50 11.51 7.15
N ALA A 108 2.55 12.20 7.59
CA ALA A 108 3.75 11.55 8.13
C ALA A 108 3.44 10.74 9.40
N VAL A 109 2.58 11.26 10.29
CA VAL A 109 2.13 10.54 11.49
C VAL A 109 1.30 9.32 11.09
N GLU A 110 0.37 9.45 10.15
CA GLU A 110 -0.43 8.33 9.65
C GLU A 110 0.46 7.23 9.06
N VAL A 111 1.40 7.58 8.18
CA VAL A 111 2.34 6.64 7.56
C VAL A 111 3.19 5.95 8.64
N GLY A 112 3.62 6.68 9.67
CA GLY A 112 4.32 6.11 10.83
C GLY A 112 3.48 5.08 11.59
N ILE A 113 2.20 5.40 11.84
CA ILE A 113 1.25 4.48 12.48
C ILE A 113 1.03 3.24 11.61
N LEU A 114 0.86 3.40 10.29
CA LEU A 114 0.69 2.29 9.36
C LEU A 114 1.92 1.37 9.35
N CYS A 115 3.14 1.92 9.33
CA CYS A 115 4.36 1.14 9.44
C CYS A 115 4.34 0.26 10.71
N VAL A 116 4.09 0.87 11.88
CA VAL A 116 4.04 0.16 13.17
C VAL A 116 2.94 -0.90 13.16
N ALA A 117 1.74 -0.56 12.69
CA ALA A 117 0.59 -1.46 12.60
C ALA A 117 0.92 -2.68 11.73
N THR A 118 1.58 -2.47 10.58
CA THR A 118 2.03 -3.53 9.69
C THR A 118 3.03 -4.46 10.34
N VAL A 119 4.02 -3.94 11.06
CA VAL A 119 4.97 -4.76 11.82
C VAL A 119 4.25 -5.61 12.86
N VAL A 120 3.36 -5.00 13.64
CA VAL A 120 2.59 -5.69 14.69
C VAL A 120 1.69 -6.75 14.09
N PHE A 121 1.02 -6.45 12.97
CA PHE A 121 0.16 -7.37 12.26
C PHE A 121 0.98 -8.56 11.72
N ALA A 122 2.10 -8.32 11.05
CA ALA A 122 2.99 -9.38 10.56
C ALA A 122 3.42 -10.33 11.70
N ARG A 123 3.89 -9.76 12.81
CA ARG A 123 4.33 -10.54 13.98
C ARG A 123 3.20 -11.39 14.56
N LYS A 124 1.98 -10.85 14.68
CA LYS A 124 0.83 -11.59 15.23
C LYS A 124 0.28 -12.61 14.23
N TRP A 125 0.23 -12.25 12.95
CA TRP A 125 -0.34 -13.07 11.89
C TRP A 125 0.51 -14.30 11.63
N PHE A 126 1.85 -14.18 11.60
CA PHE A 126 2.77 -15.27 11.27
C PHE A 126 3.28 -16.09 12.47
N ARG A 127 3.07 -15.64 13.71
CA ARG A 127 3.39 -16.44 14.92
C ARG A 127 2.43 -17.60 15.19
N LYS A 128 1.23 -17.57 14.59
CA LYS A 128 0.27 -18.69 14.64
C LYS A 128 0.66 -19.82 13.69
#